data_AF-A0AAW1N3I1-F1
#
_entry.id   AF-A0AAW1N3I1-F1
#
_cell.length_a   1.000
_cell.length_b   1.000
_cell.length_c   1.000
_cell.angle_alpha   90.00
_cell.angle_beta   90.00
_cell.angle_gamma   90.00
#
_symmetry.space_group_name_H-M   'P 1'
#
loop_
_entity.id
_entity.type
_entity.pdbx_description
1 polymer ?
#
loop_
_entity_poly.entity_id
_entity_poly.type
_entity_poly.pdbx_seq_one_letter_code
_entity_poly.pdbx_strand_id
1 'polypeptide(L)'
;MILWILLALAAFSLWKLSRHYSYWRDQGIKQARQVYLLGDNAFVFFGRESFFDLLKRLYDQFPNERYFGVYQGTLPVLTIKDPEIIKQVTVKEFDHFLNHRSFVPDGIDPLWSKNLFALRDIEWREMRSRLRTIITKSQYPATSILLQILNGEK
;
A
#
# COMPACT_ATOMS: atom_id res chain seq x y z
N MET A 1 26.50 -16.04 33.75
CA MET A 1 25.20 -16.66 33.40
C MET A 1 24.29 -15.71 32.63
N ILE A 2 23.97 -14.52 33.15
CA ILE A 2 23.08 -13.54 32.49
C ILE A 2 23.59 -13.10 31.11
N LEU A 3 24.88 -12.80 30.95
CA LEU A 3 25.48 -12.43 29.66
C LEU A 3 25.30 -13.51 28.58
N TRP A 4 25.47 -14.78 28.93
CA TRP A 4 25.27 -15.91 28.01
C TRP A 4 23.81 -16.07 27.62
N ILE A 5 22.87 -15.84 28.54
CA ILE A 5 21.43 -15.85 28.25
C ILE A 5 21.07 -14.71 27.30
N LEU A 6 21.60 -13.50 27.52
CA LEU A 6 21.37 -12.36 26.62
C LEU A 6 21.96 -12.59 25.23
N LEU A 7 23.17 -13.17 25.15
CA LEU A 7 23.79 -13.54 23.88
C LEU A 7 22.98 -14.60 23.14
N ALA A 8 22.50 -15.64 23.82
CA ALA A 8 21.65 -16.66 23.22
C ALA A 8 20.32 -16.09 22.72
N LEU A 9 19.69 -15.20 23.49
CA LEU A 9 18.45 -14.53 23.11
C LEU A 9 18.66 -13.60 21.90
N ALA A 10 19.78 -12.88 21.86
CA ALA A 10 20.16 -12.03 20.73
C ALA A 10 20.45 -12.86 19.46
N ALA A 11 21.17 -13.96 19.60
CA ALA A 11 21.44 -14.86 18.47
C ALA A 11 20.14 -15.47 17.92
N PHE A 12 19.24 -15.94 18.81
CA PHE A 12 17.94 -16.49 18.43
C PHE A 12 17.06 -15.45 17.73
N SER A 13 17.01 -14.22 18.24
CA SER A 13 16.23 -13.14 17.63
C SER A 13 16.77 -12.74 16.27
N LEU A 14 18.10 -12.62 16.11
CA LEU A 14 18.75 -12.34 14.83
C LEU A 14 18.52 -13.46 13.81
N TRP A 15 18.57 -14.72 14.24
CA TRP A 15 18.27 -15.86 13.36
C TRP A 15 16.81 -15.83 12.89
N LYS A 16 15.86 -15.64 13.81
CA LYS A 16 14.43 -15.54 13.47
C LYS A 16 14.17 -14.37 12.51
N LEU A 17 14.79 -13.23 12.77
CA LEU A 17 14.66 -12.04 11.94
C LEU A 17 15.24 -12.27 10.54
N SER A 18 16.41 -12.90 10.46
CA SER A 18 17.05 -13.25 9.18
C SER A 18 16.18 -14.17 8.33
N ARG A 19 15.47 -15.12 8.95
CA ARG A 19 14.49 -15.98 8.27
C ARG A 19 13.23 -15.23 7.82
N HIS A 20 12.74 -14.29 8.61
CA HIS A 20 11.60 -13.46 8.16
C HIS A 20 11.96 -12.64 6.91
N TYR A 21 13.17 -12.09 6.89
CA TYR A 21 13.67 -11.29 5.78
C TYR A 21 14.17 -12.11 4.57
N SER A 22 14.10 -13.45 4.62
CA SER A 22 14.39 -14.31 3.47
C SER A 22 13.15 -14.67 2.65
N TYR A 23 11.94 -14.30 3.09
CA TYR A 23 10.69 -14.70 2.44
C TYR A 23 10.69 -14.52 0.90
N TRP A 24 11.05 -13.34 0.38
CA TRP A 24 11.06 -13.12 -1.06
C TRP A 24 12.15 -13.92 -1.77
N ARG A 25 13.34 -14.01 -1.18
CA ARG A 25 14.44 -14.83 -1.69
C ARG A 25 14.08 -16.31 -1.76
N ASP A 26 13.37 -16.82 -0.75
CA ASP A 26 12.91 -18.21 -0.68
C ASP A 26 11.84 -18.52 -1.74
N GLN A 27 11.13 -17.49 -2.23
CA GLN A 27 10.19 -17.55 -3.36
C GLN A 27 10.86 -17.29 -4.72
N GLY A 28 12.19 -17.12 -4.77
CA GLY A 28 12.92 -16.82 -6.00
C GLY A 28 12.76 -15.38 -6.50
N ILE A 29 12.24 -14.47 -5.66
CA ILE A 29 12.01 -13.07 -6.01
C ILE A 29 13.18 -12.23 -5.53
N LYS A 30 13.70 -11.35 -6.41
CA LYS A 30 14.75 -10.40 -6.04
C LYS A 30 14.19 -9.39 -5.03
N GLN A 31 14.94 -9.11 -3.97
CA GLN A 31 14.54 -8.19 -2.91
C GLN A 31 15.60 -7.12 -2.67
N ALA A 32 15.16 -5.94 -2.21
CA ALA A 32 16.05 -4.86 -1.78
C ALA A 32 16.89 -5.28 -0.57
N ARG A 33 18.07 -4.66 -0.38
CA ARG A 33 18.90 -4.87 0.81
C ARG A 33 18.34 -4.03 1.95
N GLN A 34 17.48 -4.65 2.76
CA GLN A 34 16.81 -3.99 3.87
C GLN A 34 17.72 -3.79 5.09
N VAL A 35 17.41 -2.76 5.89
CA VAL A 35 17.96 -2.63 7.25
C VAL A 35 17.16 -3.56 8.16
N TYR A 36 17.84 -4.48 8.84
CA TYR A 36 17.21 -5.39 9.79
C TYR A 36 16.37 -4.59 10.82
N LEU A 37 15.14 -5.06 11.09
CA LEU A 37 14.09 -4.48 11.95
C LEU A 37 13.27 -3.33 11.34
N LEU A 38 13.88 -2.41 10.60
CA LEU A 38 13.19 -1.22 10.09
C LEU A 38 12.76 -1.33 8.62
N GLY A 39 13.20 -2.35 7.91
CA GLY A 39 12.86 -2.56 6.49
C GLY A 39 13.52 -1.53 5.57
N ASP A 40 12.97 -1.39 4.37
CA ASP A 40 13.44 -0.45 3.34
C ASP A 40 13.03 1.00 3.62
N ASN A 41 12.00 1.20 4.46
CA ASN A 41 11.45 2.50 4.82
C ASN A 41 12.07 3.11 6.09
N ALA A 42 13.18 2.58 6.59
CA ALA A 42 13.88 3.09 7.76
C ALA A 42 14.20 4.60 7.66
N PHE A 43 14.70 5.05 6.51
CA PHE A 43 15.06 6.45 6.30
C PHE A 43 13.84 7.38 6.24
N VAL A 44 12.70 6.89 5.75
CA VAL A 44 11.43 7.63 5.80
C VAL A 44 10.95 7.76 7.24
N PHE A 45 11.03 6.71 8.05
CA PHE A 45 10.67 6.77 9.47
C PHE A 45 11.50 7.78 10.26
N PHE A 46 12.79 7.92 9.94
CA PHE A 46 13.66 8.91 10.58
C PHE A 46 13.61 10.30 9.94
N GLY A 47 12.71 10.53 8.96
CA GLY A 47 12.59 11.81 8.26
C GLY A 47 13.83 12.21 7.44
N ARG A 48 14.68 11.23 7.08
CA ARG A 48 15.92 11.44 6.32
C ARG A 48 15.73 11.32 4.80
N GLU A 49 14.63 10.70 4.38
CA GLU A 49 14.26 10.49 2.98
C GLU A 49 12.75 10.72 2.84
N SER A 50 12.30 11.32 1.74
CA SER A 50 10.87 11.41 1.47
C SER A 50 10.31 10.06 1.01
N PHE A 51 9.00 9.84 1.19
CA PHE A 51 8.37 8.61 0.70
C PHE A 51 8.53 8.43 -0.82
N PHE A 52 8.48 9.52 -1.59
CA PHE A 52 8.65 9.46 -3.05
C PHE A 52 10.09 9.16 -3.45
N ASP A 53 11.08 9.70 -2.74
CA ASP A 53 12.49 9.38 -2.97
C ASP A 53 12.79 7.92 -2.68
N LEU A 54 12.20 7.36 -1.60
CA LEU A 54 12.27 5.94 -1.30
C LEU A 54 11.71 5.11 -2.47
N LEU A 55 10.52 5.44 -2.96
CA LEU A 55 9.89 4.71 -4.07
C LEU A 55 10.75 4.77 -5.33
N LYS A 56 11.29 5.94 -5.65
CA LYS A 56 12.18 6.13 -6.80
C LYS A 56 13.47 5.30 -6.65
N ARG A 57 14.12 5.41 -5.50
CA ARG A 57 15.34 4.64 -5.20
C ARG A 57 15.12 3.15 -5.32
N LEU A 58 14.01 2.63 -4.78
CA LEU A 58 13.66 1.22 -4.89
C LEU A 58 13.34 0.81 -6.34
N TYR A 59 12.64 1.66 -7.09
CA TYR A 59 12.37 1.40 -8.51
C TYR A 59 13.66 1.32 -9.34
N ASP A 60 14.56 2.27 -9.13
CA ASP A 60 15.83 2.40 -9.85
C ASP A 60 16.85 1.30 -9.49
N GLN A 61 16.71 0.66 -8.31
CA GLN A 61 17.55 -0.48 -7.91
C GLN A 61 17.32 -1.75 -8.74
N PHE A 62 16.15 -1.89 -9.39
CA PHE A 62 15.76 -3.11 -10.08
C PHE A 62 15.41 -2.87 -11.55
N PRO A 63 16.24 -2.21 -12.37
CA PRO A 63 15.82 -1.69 -13.69
C PRO A 63 15.25 -2.78 -14.61
N ASN A 64 15.83 -3.98 -14.59
CA ASN A 64 15.46 -5.08 -15.48
C ASN A 64 14.42 -6.05 -14.91
N GLU A 65 13.99 -5.86 -13.66
CA GLU A 65 13.00 -6.75 -13.04
C GLU A 65 11.57 -6.29 -13.33
N ARG A 66 10.66 -7.24 -13.56
CA ARG A 66 9.23 -6.97 -13.74
C ARG A 66 8.50 -6.68 -12.42
N TYR A 67 9.05 -7.21 -11.33
CA TYR A 67 8.58 -7.04 -9.95
C TYR A 67 9.74 -7.33 -8.99
N PHE A 68 9.66 -6.82 -7.77
CA PHE A 68 10.65 -7.06 -6.74
C PHE A 68 10.03 -7.00 -5.35
N GLY A 69 10.64 -7.70 -4.41
CA GLY A 69 10.23 -7.72 -3.02
C GLY A 69 10.87 -6.58 -2.22
N VAL A 70 10.07 -5.95 -1.37
CA VAL A 70 10.54 -4.98 -0.37
C VAL A 70 9.95 -5.33 0.98
N TYR A 71 10.48 -4.73 2.02
CA TYR A 71 9.96 -4.86 3.37
C TYR A 71 9.61 -3.49 3.94
N GLN A 72 8.36 -3.35 4.40
CA GLN A 72 7.94 -2.19 5.17
C GLN A 72 7.93 -2.57 6.65
N GLY A 73 8.96 -2.18 7.40
CA GLY A 73 9.27 -2.83 8.67
C GLY A 73 9.47 -4.34 8.46
N THR A 74 8.64 -5.16 9.12
CA THR A 74 8.67 -6.62 8.98
C THR A 74 7.70 -7.18 7.94
N LEU A 75 6.85 -6.33 7.33
CA LEU A 75 5.85 -6.77 6.37
C LEU A 75 6.47 -6.96 4.98
N PRO A 76 6.43 -8.17 4.37
CA PRO A 76 6.84 -8.36 2.99
C PRO A 76 5.82 -7.70 2.04
N VAL A 77 6.31 -6.85 1.13
CA VAL A 77 5.51 -6.16 0.12
C VAL A 77 6.08 -6.45 -1.26
N LEU A 78 5.22 -6.84 -2.19
CA LEU A 78 5.61 -7.03 -3.59
C LEU A 78 5.37 -5.73 -4.36
N THR A 79 6.41 -5.20 -5.00
CA THR A 79 6.30 -4.05 -5.89
C THR A 79 6.29 -4.54 -7.33
N ILE A 80 5.24 -4.21 -8.08
CA ILE A 80 5.03 -4.64 -9.46
C ILE A 80 5.31 -3.45 -10.38
N LYS A 81 6.14 -3.65 -11.40
CA LYS A 81 6.46 -2.64 -12.43
C LYS A 81 5.88 -2.96 -13.80
N ASP A 82 5.58 -4.22 -14.06
CA ASP A 82 5.08 -4.67 -15.35
C ASP A 82 3.58 -4.33 -15.56
N PRO A 83 3.22 -3.61 -16.64
CA PRO A 83 1.84 -3.24 -16.92
C PRO A 83 0.87 -4.41 -17.10
N GLU A 84 1.32 -5.54 -17.64
CA GLU A 84 0.47 -6.72 -17.84
C GLU A 84 0.13 -7.38 -16.51
N ILE A 85 1.10 -7.44 -15.58
CA ILE A 85 0.85 -7.95 -14.23
C ILE A 85 -0.05 -6.97 -13.46
N ILE A 86 0.19 -5.66 -13.57
CA ILE A 86 -0.69 -4.64 -12.97
C ILE A 86 -2.11 -4.81 -13.48
N LYS A 87 -2.31 -4.96 -14.79
CA LYS A 87 -3.63 -5.20 -15.39
C LYS A 87 -4.25 -6.50 -14.92
N GLN A 88 -3.46 -7.56 -14.76
CA GLN A 88 -3.95 -8.82 -14.22
C GLN A 88 -4.48 -8.64 -12.79
N VAL A 89 -3.72 -8.02 -11.90
CA VAL A 89 -4.08 -7.80 -10.49
C VAL A 89 -5.24 -6.81 -10.35
N THR A 90 -5.24 -5.72 -11.10
CA THR A 90 -6.18 -4.59 -10.91
C THR A 90 -7.46 -4.71 -11.74
N VAL A 91 -7.49 -5.55 -12.78
CA VAL A 91 -8.65 -5.68 -13.68
C VAL A 91 -9.15 -7.12 -13.73
N LYS A 92 -8.30 -8.08 -14.10
CA LYS A 92 -8.75 -9.47 -14.32
C LYS A 92 -9.08 -10.17 -13.00
N GLU A 93 -8.18 -10.06 -12.04
CA GLU A 93 -8.25 -10.69 -10.72
C GLU A 93 -8.72 -9.70 -9.64
N PHE A 94 -9.41 -8.63 -10.03
CA PHE A 94 -9.78 -7.54 -9.13
C PHE A 94 -10.52 -8.03 -7.88
N ASP A 95 -11.37 -9.05 -8.02
CA ASP A 95 -12.13 -9.61 -6.91
C ASP A 95 -11.25 -10.25 -5.81
N HIS A 96 -10.05 -10.73 -6.15
CA HIS A 96 -9.06 -11.24 -5.20
C HIS A 96 -8.27 -10.12 -4.50
N PHE A 97 -8.20 -8.92 -5.10
CA PHE A 97 -7.40 -7.78 -4.63
C PHE A 97 -8.27 -6.56 -4.30
N LEU A 98 -9.46 -6.80 -3.78
CA LEU A 98 -10.47 -5.78 -3.53
C LEU A 98 -10.04 -4.73 -2.50
N ASN A 99 -9.31 -5.16 -1.46
CA ASN A 99 -9.03 -4.36 -0.29
C ASN A 99 -7.69 -3.63 -0.40
N HIS A 100 -7.69 -2.32 -0.15
CA HIS A 100 -6.48 -1.56 0.00
C HIS A 100 -5.89 -1.72 1.41
N ARG A 101 -4.57 -1.56 1.51
CA ARG A 101 -3.92 -1.47 2.81
C ARG A 101 -4.32 -0.16 3.49
N SER A 102 -4.90 -0.25 4.67
CA SER A 102 -5.19 0.94 5.47
C SER A 102 -3.90 1.52 6.05
N PHE A 103 -3.79 2.85 6.00
CA PHE A 103 -2.72 3.60 6.67
C PHE A 103 -3.05 3.85 8.15
N VAL A 104 -4.33 3.77 8.53
CA VAL A 104 -4.81 4.02 9.89
C VAL A 104 -5.40 2.72 10.45
N PRO A 105 -4.96 2.25 11.64
CA PRO A 105 -5.57 1.11 12.29
C PRO A 105 -7.08 1.29 12.52
N ASP A 106 -7.83 0.20 12.36
CA ASP A 106 -9.27 0.20 12.50
C ASP A 106 -9.67 0.67 13.92
N GLY A 107 -10.65 1.58 14.01
CA GLY A 107 -11.18 2.08 15.28
C GLY A 107 -10.42 3.25 15.93
N ILE A 108 -9.28 3.69 15.38
CA ILE A 108 -8.59 4.89 15.90
C ILE A 108 -9.32 6.17 15.51
N ASP A 109 -9.73 6.28 14.26
CA ASP A 109 -10.44 7.44 13.74
C ASP A 109 -11.62 7.00 12.85
N PRO A 110 -12.87 7.28 13.24
CA PRO A 110 -14.05 6.95 12.45
C PRO A 110 -14.11 7.62 11.06
N LEU A 111 -13.50 8.79 10.87
CA LEU A 111 -13.45 9.49 9.59
C LEU A 111 -12.46 8.82 8.65
N TRP A 112 -11.25 8.52 9.13
CA TRP A 112 -10.23 7.84 8.32
C TRP A 112 -10.57 6.37 8.08
N SER A 113 -11.28 5.69 8.98
CA SER A 113 -11.69 4.29 8.77
C SER A 113 -12.89 4.12 7.84
N LYS A 114 -13.74 5.15 7.67
CA LYS A 114 -14.94 5.09 6.83
C LYS A 114 -14.81 5.71 5.44
N ASN A 115 -13.61 6.11 5.04
CA ASN A 115 -13.38 6.62 3.69
C ASN A 115 -13.35 5.48 2.65
N LEU A 116 -13.67 5.77 1.39
CA LEU A 116 -13.77 4.75 0.33
C LEU A 116 -12.49 3.92 0.14
N PHE A 117 -11.31 4.48 0.40
CA PHE A 117 -10.04 3.76 0.27
C PHE A 117 -9.70 2.90 1.50
N ALA A 118 -10.41 3.07 2.61
CA ALA A 118 -10.24 2.29 3.84
C ALA A 118 -11.32 1.20 4.02
N LEU A 119 -12.51 1.38 3.42
CA LEU A 119 -13.58 0.38 3.45
C LEU A 119 -13.13 -0.93 2.82
N ARG A 120 -13.64 -2.05 3.36
CA ARG A 120 -13.31 -3.40 2.92
C ARG A 120 -14.54 -4.13 2.37
N ASP A 121 -14.27 -5.09 1.49
CA ASP A 121 -15.22 -6.12 1.07
C ASP A 121 -16.56 -5.56 0.57
N ILE A 122 -17.65 -6.01 1.20
CA ILE A 122 -19.01 -5.65 0.78
C ILE A 122 -19.31 -4.17 1.02
N GLU A 123 -18.78 -3.59 2.10
CA GLU A 123 -18.99 -2.17 2.44
C GLU A 123 -18.37 -1.27 1.37
N TRP A 124 -17.18 -1.64 0.89
CA TRP A 124 -16.53 -0.96 -0.22
C TRP A 124 -17.36 -1.04 -1.51
N ARG A 125 -17.86 -2.23 -1.86
CA ARG A 125 -18.68 -2.44 -3.07
C ARG A 125 -19.97 -1.63 -3.03
N GLU A 126 -20.66 -1.62 -1.89
CA GLU A 126 -21.88 -0.84 -1.70
C GLU A 126 -21.62 0.66 -1.81
N MET A 127 -20.60 1.17 -1.11
CA MET A 127 -20.24 2.58 -1.15
C MET A 127 -19.85 3.01 -2.57
N ARG A 128 -19.03 2.21 -3.27
CA ARG A 128 -18.65 2.48 -4.66
C ARG A 128 -19.87 2.50 -5.59
N SER A 129 -20.81 1.59 -5.42
CA SER A 129 -22.05 1.55 -6.22
C SER A 129 -22.91 2.81 -6.01
N ARG A 130 -23.05 3.24 -4.74
CA ARG A 130 -23.75 4.49 -4.40
C ARG A 130 -23.07 5.70 -5.01
N LEU A 131 -21.74 5.83 -4.84
CA LEU A 131 -20.97 6.93 -5.41
C LEU A 131 -21.02 6.96 -6.93
N ARG A 132 -20.93 5.82 -7.60
CA ARG A 132 -21.09 5.71 -9.06
C ARG A 132 -22.47 6.23 -9.49
N THR A 133 -23.51 5.88 -8.75
CA THR A 133 -24.88 6.34 -9.03
C THR A 133 -25.00 7.84 -8.82
N ILE A 134 -24.41 8.38 -7.76
CA ILE A 134 -24.40 9.82 -7.47
C ILE A 134 -23.66 10.57 -8.57
N ILE A 135 -22.42 10.19 -8.91
CA ILE A 135 -21.62 10.86 -9.94
C ILE A 135 -22.34 10.84 -11.29
N THR A 136 -22.93 9.69 -11.67
CA THR A 136 -23.71 9.58 -12.90
C THR A 136 -24.95 10.48 -12.88
N LYS A 137 -25.64 10.59 -11.73
CA LYS A 137 -26.85 11.43 -11.58
C LYS A 137 -26.53 12.92 -11.43
N SER A 138 -25.41 13.26 -10.78
CA SER A 138 -25.00 14.64 -10.48
C SER A 138 -24.32 15.32 -11.66
N GLN A 139 -24.09 14.61 -12.76
CA GLN A 139 -23.35 15.14 -13.90
C GLN A 139 -24.05 16.32 -14.59
N TYR A 140 -25.35 16.58 -14.34
CA TYR A 140 -26.07 17.72 -14.95
C TYR A 140 -27.26 18.34 -14.18
N PRO A 141 -27.16 18.72 -12.89
CA PRO A 141 -28.09 19.77 -12.45
C PRO A 141 -27.47 20.95 -11.71
N ALA A 142 -26.64 20.75 -10.68
CA ALA A 142 -26.37 21.87 -9.77
C ALA A 142 -25.55 23.01 -10.41
N THR A 143 -24.49 22.67 -11.15
CA THR A 143 -23.65 23.66 -11.85
C THR A 143 -24.30 24.20 -13.12
N SER A 144 -25.04 23.37 -13.87
CA SER A 144 -25.79 23.81 -15.05
C SER A 144 -26.98 24.72 -14.68
N ILE A 145 -27.71 24.40 -13.60
CA ILE A 145 -28.80 25.23 -13.07
C ILE A 145 -28.24 26.54 -12.51
N LEU A 146 -27.12 26.52 -11.78
CA LEU A 146 -26.46 27.75 -11.32
C LEU A 146 -26.01 28.62 -12.49
N LEU A 147 -25.46 28.04 -13.56
CA LEU A 147 -25.07 28.79 -14.75
C LEU A 147 -26.27 29.33 -15.54
N GLN A 148 -27.37 28.60 -15.63
CA GLN A 148 -28.63 29.09 -16.24
C GLN A 148 -29.25 30.23 -15.43
N ILE A 149 -29.27 30.12 -14.10
CA ILE A 149 -29.74 31.18 -13.20
C ILE A 149 -28.85 32.44 -13.30
N LEU A 150 -27.53 32.27 -13.37
CA LEU A 150 -26.58 33.38 -13.46
C LEU A 150 -26.59 34.06 -14.84
N ASN A 151 -26.88 33.32 -15.91
CA ASN A 151 -26.96 33.87 -17.27
C ASN A 151 -28.34 34.45 -17.63
N GLY A 152 -29.33 34.38 -16.73
CA GLY A 152 -30.63 35.03 -16.91
C GLY A 152 -31.51 34.41 -18.00
N GLU A 153 -31.17 33.21 -18.49
CA GLU A 153 -31.98 32.48 -19.46
C GLU A 153 -33.10 31.74 -18.71
N LYS A 154 -34.34 32.20 -18.90
CA LYS A 154 -35.57 31.46 -18.58
C LYS A 154 -36.16 30.87 -19.84
#